data_AF-A0AAU6IEC5-F1
#
_entry.id   AF-A0AAU6IEC5-F1
#
_cell.length_a   1.000
_cell.length_b   1.000
_cell.length_c   1.000
_cell.angle_alpha   90.00
_cell.angle_beta   90.00
_cell.angle_gamma   90.00
#
_symmetry.space_group_name_H-M   'P 1'
#
loop_
_entity.id
_entity.type
_entity.pdbx_description
1 polymer ?
#
loop_
_entity_poly.entity_id
_entity_poly.type
_entity_poly.pdbx_seq_one_letter_code
_entity_poly.pdbx_strand_id
1 'polypeptide(L)'
;MPLSPFEHDRRHGELDQVIRAYAGEPADDTPDKPSQALTAYLRHTWHTRPWALATAETQLREYARNPPGRLRLRLGEFYVIPDVGLPEQDIQQWLSCLADHIKRSVETGEAPPPATPVTVDDYAAGIHPQLVARLVGELRELLALDLDESDHALAVAELGMEVDPPAPYSPGAWLTLVAERLESPRADADYGPDTAQ
;
A
#
# COMPACT_ATOMS: atom_id res chain seq x y z
N MET A 1 -7.18 17.77 -18.20
CA MET A 1 -8.43 17.25 -17.57
C MET A 1 -8.01 16.23 -16.53
N PRO A 2 -8.65 16.18 -15.35
CA PRO A 2 -8.38 15.10 -14.40
C PRO A 2 -8.65 13.75 -15.06
N LEU A 3 -7.82 12.74 -14.77
CA LEU A 3 -7.98 11.40 -15.31
C LEU A 3 -9.34 10.83 -14.89
N SER A 4 -10.06 10.20 -15.83
CA SER A 4 -11.23 9.41 -15.45
C SER A 4 -10.80 8.21 -14.57
N PRO A 5 -11.69 7.67 -13.72
CA PRO A 5 -11.38 6.49 -12.89
C PRO A 5 -10.82 5.31 -13.70
N PHE A 6 -11.35 5.08 -14.90
CA PHE A 6 -10.87 4.04 -15.82
C PHE A 6 -9.45 4.33 -16.35
N GLU A 7 -9.16 5.57 -16.72
CA GLU A 7 -7.82 5.95 -17.17
C GLU A 7 -6.79 5.91 -16.04
N HIS A 8 -7.22 6.22 -14.82
CA HIS A 8 -6.40 6.12 -13.62
C HIS A 8 -6.05 4.66 -13.33
N ASP A 9 -7.05 3.78 -13.25
CA ASP A 9 -6.87 2.35 -13.00
C ASP A 9 -5.91 1.71 -14.03
N ARG A 10 -6.17 1.97 -15.32
CA ARG A 10 -5.34 1.44 -16.41
C ARG A 10 -3.88 1.88 -16.35
N ARG A 11 -3.61 3.12 -15.94
CA ARG A 11 -2.25 3.69 -15.94
C ARG A 11 -1.50 3.50 -14.64
N HIS A 12 -2.21 3.48 -13.52
CA HIS A 12 -1.63 3.62 -12.19
C HIS A 12 -2.25 2.70 -11.13
N GLY A 13 -3.24 1.86 -11.46
CA GLY A 13 -3.92 1.01 -10.48
C GLY A 13 -2.98 0.07 -9.72
N GLU A 14 -2.05 -0.58 -10.42
CA GLU A 14 -1.08 -1.48 -9.80
C GLU A 14 0.08 -0.73 -9.14
N LEU A 15 0.50 0.38 -9.73
CA LEU A 15 1.43 1.30 -9.07
C LEU A 15 0.87 1.74 -7.72
N ASP A 16 -0.40 2.16 -7.66
CA ASP A 16 -1.05 2.59 -6.41
C ASP A 16 -1.05 1.46 -5.37
N GLN A 17 -1.33 0.22 -5.78
CA GLN A 17 -1.28 -0.94 -4.89
C GLN A 17 0.13 -1.20 -4.34
N VAL A 18 1.17 -1.08 -5.18
CA VAL A 18 2.57 -1.18 -4.72
C VAL A 18 2.89 -0.08 -3.73
N ILE A 19 2.55 1.17 -4.04
CA ILE A 19 2.88 2.31 -3.17
C ILE A 19 2.11 2.25 -1.85
N ARG A 20 0.88 1.73 -1.84
CA ARG A 20 0.12 1.48 -0.60
C ARG A 20 0.81 0.51 0.34
N ALA A 21 1.55 -0.46 -0.19
CA ALA A 21 2.35 -1.37 0.64
C ALA A 21 3.38 -0.63 1.50
N TYR A 22 3.82 0.55 1.07
CA TYR A 22 4.78 1.41 1.77
C TYR A 22 4.14 2.42 2.74
N ALA A 23 2.80 2.46 2.87
CA ALA A 23 2.16 3.44 3.73
C ALA A 23 2.54 3.22 5.22
N GLY A 24 3.37 4.09 5.78
CA GLY A 24 3.91 3.97 7.14
C GLY A 24 5.08 2.98 7.28
N GLU A 25 5.56 2.40 6.18
CA GLU A 25 6.76 1.56 6.13
C GLU A 25 7.92 2.36 5.51
N PRO A 26 9.17 2.13 5.93
CA PRO A 26 10.31 2.78 5.31
C PRO A 26 10.52 2.27 3.87
N ALA A 27 10.73 3.20 2.93
CA ALA A 27 11.13 2.89 1.57
C ALA A 27 12.65 2.59 1.48
N ASP A 28 13.10 1.55 2.18
CA ASP A 28 14.51 1.16 2.35
C ASP A 28 15.02 0.15 1.31
N ASP A 29 14.35 0.04 0.16
CA ASP A 29 14.75 -0.84 -0.94
C ASP A 29 16.11 -0.46 -1.52
N THR A 30 16.93 -1.48 -1.72
CA THR A 30 18.22 -1.36 -2.42
C THR A 30 18.24 -2.29 -3.62
N PRO A 31 19.09 -2.07 -4.63
CA PRO A 31 19.15 -2.95 -5.82
C PRO A 31 19.40 -4.44 -5.49
N ASP A 32 20.06 -4.71 -4.37
CA ASP A 32 20.41 -6.06 -3.93
C ASP A 32 19.34 -6.69 -3.02
N LYS A 33 18.66 -5.86 -2.21
CA LYS A 33 17.73 -6.33 -1.17
C LYS A 33 16.40 -5.57 -1.23
N PRO A 34 15.26 -6.25 -1.45
CA PRO A 34 13.94 -5.65 -1.33
C PRO A 34 13.60 -5.37 0.14
N SER A 35 12.80 -4.32 0.38
CA SER A 35 12.26 -3.96 1.69
C SER A 35 11.25 -5.01 2.19
N GLN A 36 10.85 -4.89 3.46
CA GLN A 36 9.76 -5.71 4.00
C GLN A 36 8.43 -5.41 3.31
N ALA A 37 8.15 -4.14 3.00
CA ALA A 37 6.97 -3.70 2.27
C ALA A 37 6.88 -4.34 0.88
N LEU A 38 7.97 -4.31 0.08
CA LEU A 38 7.99 -4.97 -1.23
C LEU A 38 7.81 -6.48 -1.11
N THR A 39 8.48 -7.08 -0.13
CA THR A 39 8.44 -8.52 0.08
C THR A 39 7.04 -8.98 0.46
N ALA A 40 6.33 -8.23 1.30
CA ALA A 40 4.93 -8.44 1.64
C ALA A 40 4.02 -8.34 0.42
N TYR A 41 4.15 -7.25 -0.36
CA TYR A 41 3.41 -7.05 -1.61
C TYR A 41 3.60 -8.21 -2.59
N LEU A 42 4.86 -8.61 -2.83
CA LEU A 42 5.19 -9.72 -3.73
C LEU A 42 4.57 -11.03 -3.24
N ARG A 43 4.75 -11.37 -1.97
CA ARG A 43 4.17 -12.59 -1.37
C ARG A 43 2.66 -12.63 -1.58
N HIS A 44 1.96 -11.54 -1.24
CA HIS A 44 0.51 -11.48 -1.38
C HIS A 44 0.07 -11.60 -2.84
N THR A 45 0.68 -10.83 -3.74
CA THR A 45 0.28 -10.74 -5.15
C THR A 45 0.56 -12.04 -5.88
N TRP A 46 1.66 -12.74 -5.59
CA TRP A 46 1.92 -14.07 -6.14
C TRP A 46 0.82 -15.08 -5.80
N HIS A 47 0.27 -15.01 -4.59
CA HIS A 47 -0.74 -15.97 -4.13
C HIS A 47 -2.17 -15.64 -4.56
N THR A 48 -2.48 -14.36 -4.77
CA THR A 48 -3.84 -13.92 -5.05
C THR A 48 -4.06 -13.51 -6.51
N ARG A 49 -3.07 -12.85 -7.13
CA ARG A 49 -3.20 -12.18 -8.44
C ARG A 49 -1.85 -12.17 -9.19
N PRO A 50 -1.24 -13.33 -9.49
CA PRO A 50 0.10 -13.40 -10.07
C PRO A 50 0.22 -12.68 -11.42
N TRP A 51 -0.89 -12.55 -12.18
CA TRP A 51 -0.93 -11.80 -13.44
C TRP A 51 -0.68 -10.29 -13.27
N ALA A 52 -0.89 -9.74 -12.08
CA ALA A 52 -0.76 -8.32 -11.82
C ALA A 52 0.68 -7.84 -11.67
N LEU A 53 1.62 -8.75 -11.35
CA LEU A 53 3.03 -8.41 -11.14
C LEU A 53 3.68 -7.78 -12.38
N ALA A 54 3.38 -8.32 -13.57
CA ALA A 54 3.89 -7.76 -14.83
C ALA A 54 3.32 -6.35 -15.11
N THR A 55 2.06 -6.12 -14.78
CA THR A 55 1.41 -4.81 -14.89
C THR A 55 2.02 -3.82 -13.89
N ALA A 56 2.24 -4.24 -12.65
CA ALA A 56 2.88 -3.43 -11.61
C ALA A 56 4.29 -2.99 -12.03
N GLU A 57 5.10 -3.93 -12.51
CA GLU A 57 6.43 -3.66 -13.06
C GLU A 57 6.40 -2.62 -14.19
N THR A 58 5.48 -2.80 -15.15
CA THR A 58 5.34 -1.90 -16.30
C THR A 58 4.94 -0.50 -15.85
N GLN A 59 3.91 -0.38 -14.99
CA GLN A 59 3.40 0.91 -14.52
C GLN A 59 4.46 1.67 -13.69
N LEU A 60 5.19 0.98 -12.80
CA LEU A 60 6.31 1.56 -12.05
C LEU A 60 7.40 2.09 -12.98
N ARG A 61 7.80 1.29 -13.97
CA ARG A 61 8.86 1.68 -14.92
C ARG A 61 8.42 2.81 -15.85
N GLU A 62 7.16 2.86 -16.23
CA GLU A 62 6.60 3.96 -17.03
C GLU A 62 6.55 5.26 -16.24
N TYR A 63 6.07 5.21 -14.99
CA TYR A 63 6.03 6.39 -14.12
C TYR A 63 7.45 6.90 -13.81
N ALA A 64 8.39 6.00 -13.49
CA ALA A 64 9.77 6.36 -13.23
C ALA A 64 10.47 6.99 -14.44
N ARG A 65 10.14 6.56 -15.68
CA ARG A 65 10.74 7.15 -16.90
C ARG A 65 10.15 8.50 -17.27
N ASN A 66 8.90 8.75 -16.92
CA ASN A 66 8.18 9.96 -17.30
C ASN A 66 7.44 10.58 -16.10
N PRO A 67 8.19 11.06 -15.08
CA PRO A 67 7.57 11.65 -13.91
C PRO A 67 6.80 12.90 -14.32
N PRO A 68 5.57 13.09 -13.82
CA PRO A 68 4.79 14.27 -14.14
C PRO A 68 5.46 15.51 -13.56
N GLY A 69 5.65 16.53 -14.40
CA GLY A 69 6.11 17.84 -13.90
C GLY A 69 5.11 18.43 -12.90
N ARG A 70 5.61 19.20 -11.92
CA ARG A 70 4.81 19.83 -10.84
C ARG A 70 3.56 20.58 -11.30
N LEU A 71 3.55 21.11 -12.52
CA LEU A 71 2.38 21.80 -13.08
C LEU A 71 1.23 20.84 -13.38
N ARG A 72 1.52 19.64 -13.90
CA ARG A 72 0.52 18.64 -14.28
C ARG A 72 -0.09 17.95 -13.06
N LEU A 73 0.72 17.76 -12.01
CA LEU A 73 0.25 17.30 -10.70
C LEU A 73 -0.76 18.27 -10.07
N ARG A 74 -0.46 19.58 -10.10
CA ARG A 74 -1.40 20.61 -9.60
C ARG A 74 -2.72 20.68 -10.37
N LEU A 75 -2.73 20.22 -11.62
CA LEU A 75 -3.93 20.14 -12.45
C LEU A 75 -4.71 18.82 -12.27
N GLY A 76 -4.26 17.93 -11.37
CA GLY A 76 -4.88 16.64 -11.12
C GLY A 76 -4.77 15.67 -12.30
N GLU A 77 -3.83 15.89 -13.22
CA GLU A 77 -3.71 15.10 -14.45
C GLU A 77 -2.92 13.80 -14.25
N PHE A 78 -2.30 13.60 -13.08
CA PHE A 78 -1.43 12.46 -12.78
C PHE A 78 -1.57 11.98 -11.34
N TYR A 79 -1.24 10.70 -11.14
CA TYR A 79 -1.09 10.11 -9.82
C TYR A 79 0.02 10.80 -9.03
N VAL A 80 -0.29 11.22 -7.81
CA VAL A 80 0.66 11.76 -6.83
C VAL A 80 1.12 10.59 -5.97
N ILE A 81 2.42 10.33 -5.90
CA ILE A 81 2.97 9.35 -4.97
C ILE A 81 2.80 9.89 -3.55
N PRO A 82 2.12 9.16 -2.64
CA PRO A 82 2.07 9.48 -1.22
C PRO A 82 3.46 9.72 -0.63
N ASP A 83 3.53 10.48 0.47
CA ASP A 83 4.80 10.66 1.17
C ASP A 83 5.27 9.33 1.76
N VAL A 84 6.36 8.80 1.20
CA VAL A 84 7.03 7.56 1.63
C VAL A 84 8.30 7.83 2.44
N GLY A 85 8.52 9.09 2.86
CA GLY A 85 9.70 9.50 3.62
C GLY A 85 10.98 9.65 2.78
N LEU A 86 10.88 9.59 1.45
CA LEU A 86 12.00 9.80 0.53
C LEU A 86 12.01 11.22 -0.07
N PRO A 87 13.20 11.83 -0.26
CA PRO A 87 13.34 13.05 -1.03
C PRO A 87 12.82 12.89 -2.48
N GLU A 88 12.19 13.93 -3.04
CA GLU A 88 11.61 13.92 -4.40
C GLU A 88 12.62 13.45 -5.48
N GLN A 89 13.90 13.76 -5.30
CA GLN A 89 15.00 13.37 -6.19
C GLN A 89 15.31 11.86 -6.19
N ASP A 90 15.03 11.17 -5.09
CA ASP A 90 15.36 9.75 -4.91
C ASP A 90 14.19 8.84 -5.32
N ILE A 91 12.96 9.37 -5.32
CA ILE A 91 11.73 8.64 -5.69
C ILE A 91 11.88 7.96 -7.06
N GLN A 92 12.43 8.65 -8.07
CA GLN A 92 12.57 8.08 -9.41
C GLN A 92 13.48 6.84 -9.44
N GLN A 93 14.61 6.91 -8.73
CA GLN A 93 15.56 5.80 -8.64
C GLN A 93 14.95 4.65 -7.84
N TRP A 94 14.27 4.96 -6.74
CA TRP A 94 13.57 3.97 -5.92
C TRP A 94 12.49 3.23 -6.70
N LEU A 95 11.61 3.92 -7.44
CA LEU A 95 10.59 3.26 -8.29
C LEU A 95 11.22 2.34 -9.35
N SER A 96 12.36 2.73 -9.92
CA SER A 96 13.10 1.89 -10.86
C SER A 96 13.63 0.62 -10.17
N CYS A 97 14.13 0.77 -8.93
CA CYS A 97 14.56 -0.35 -8.09
C CYS A 97 13.40 -1.32 -7.78
N LEU A 98 12.21 -0.80 -7.45
CA LEU A 98 11.02 -1.63 -7.25
C LEU A 98 10.66 -2.43 -8.49
N ALA A 99 10.64 -1.77 -9.65
CA ALA A 99 10.35 -2.42 -10.92
C ALA A 99 11.37 -3.54 -11.23
N ASP A 100 12.65 -3.32 -10.95
CA ASP A 100 13.70 -4.31 -11.16
C ASP A 100 13.56 -5.53 -10.23
N HIS A 101 13.15 -5.33 -8.97
CA HIS A 101 12.84 -6.43 -8.05
C HIS A 101 11.63 -7.24 -8.49
N ILE A 102 10.54 -6.58 -8.87
CA ILE A 102 9.32 -7.27 -9.36
C ILE A 102 9.65 -8.05 -10.63
N LYS A 103 10.38 -7.43 -11.57
CA LYS A 103 10.84 -8.10 -12.79
C LYS A 103 11.66 -9.34 -12.48
N ARG A 104 12.65 -9.23 -11.59
CA ARG A 104 13.49 -10.36 -11.17
C ARG A 104 12.65 -11.49 -10.58
N SER A 105 11.70 -11.18 -9.71
CA SER A 105 10.80 -12.18 -9.12
C SER A 105 9.95 -12.88 -10.19
N VAL A 106 9.38 -12.15 -11.13
CA VAL A 106 8.58 -12.73 -12.24
C VAL A 106 9.43 -13.58 -13.18
N GLU A 107 10.62 -13.12 -13.57
CA GLU A 107 11.51 -13.84 -14.51
C GLU A 107 12.09 -15.13 -13.90
N THR A 108 12.40 -15.11 -12.60
CA THR A 108 12.92 -16.29 -11.89
C THR A 108 11.81 -17.23 -11.41
N GLY A 109 10.58 -16.73 -11.29
CA GLY A 109 9.48 -17.46 -10.66
C GLY A 109 9.63 -17.59 -9.14
N GLU A 110 10.53 -16.84 -8.53
CA GLU A 110 10.76 -16.85 -7.08
C GLU A 110 9.74 -15.95 -6.38
N ALA A 111 8.72 -16.58 -5.79
CA ALA A 111 7.82 -15.95 -4.83
C ALA A 111 8.46 -15.94 -3.43
N PRO A 112 8.37 -14.83 -2.67
CA PRO A 112 8.81 -14.83 -1.29
C PRO A 112 8.10 -15.93 -0.47
N PRO A 113 8.80 -16.63 0.44
CA PRO A 113 8.20 -17.69 1.22
C PRO A 113 7.08 -17.16 2.13
N PRO A 114 6.12 -18.02 2.52
CA PRO A 114 5.14 -17.67 3.55
C PRO A 114 5.86 -17.28 4.84
N ALA A 115 5.46 -16.15 5.42
CA ALA A 115 6.00 -15.64 6.67
C ALA A 115 4.85 -15.21 7.59
N THR A 116 5.13 -15.08 8.88
CA THR A 116 4.24 -14.35 9.78
C THR A 116 4.06 -12.93 9.26
N PRO A 117 2.84 -12.36 9.30
CA PRO A 117 2.62 -10.99 8.88
C PRO A 117 3.55 -10.04 9.61
N VAL A 118 4.30 -9.24 8.87
CA VAL A 118 5.18 -8.20 9.42
C VAL A 118 4.68 -6.79 9.12
N THR A 119 3.66 -6.67 8.26
CA THR A 119 2.98 -5.41 7.92
C THR A 119 1.46 -5.55 8.11
N VAL A 120 0.77 -4.42 8.26
CA VAL A 120 -0.72 -4.38 8.30
C VAL A 120 -1.31 -4.99 7.03
N ASP A 121 -0.64 -4.79 5.90
CA ASP A 121 -1.08 -5.34 4.62
C ASP A 121 -0.96 -6.87 4.55
N ASP A 122 0.15 -7.44 5.04
CA ASP A 122 0.32 -8.89 5.17
C ASP A 122 -0.75 -9.48 6.09
N TYR A 123 -1.09 -8.77 7.18
CA TYR A 123 -2.11 -9.22 8.12
C TYR A 123 -3.49 -9.26 7.45
N ALA A 124 -3.89 -8.17 6.79
CA ALA A 124 -5.15 -8.11 6.06
C ALA A 124 -5.24 -9.15 4.94
N ALA A 125 -4.12 -9.46 4.28
CA ALA A 125 -4.03 -10.48 3.24
C ALA A 125 -4.21 -11.92 3.76
N GLY A 126 -3.80 -12.19 5.01
CA GLY A 126 -3.84 -13.53 5.62
C GLY A 126 -5.14 -13.85 6.35
N ILE A 127 -6.04 -12.88 6.51
CA ILE A 127 -7.23 -12.98 7.36
C ILE A 127 -8.50 -12.87 6.51
N HIS A 128 -9.58 -13.54 6.94
CA HIS A 128 -10.85 -13.54 6.23
C HIS A 128 -11.46 -12.11 6.15
N PRO A 129 -12.01 -11.67 4.99
CA PRO A 129 -12.45 -10.28 4.80
C PRO A 129 -13.46 -9.77 5.83
N GLN A 130 -14.35 -10.64 6.31
CA GLN A 130 -15.36 -10.30 7.33
C GLN A 130 -14.71 -9.98 8.69
N LEU A 131 -13.57 -10.61 9.02
CA LEU A 131 -12.83 -10.27 10.24
C LEU A 131 -12.11 -8.94 10.08
N VAL A 132 -11.56 -8.65 8.90
CA VAL A 132 -10.97 -7.35 8.58
C VAL A 132 -12.03 -6.25 8.68
N ALA A 133 -13.20 -6.43 8.07
CA ALA A 133 -14.30 -5.48 8.12
C ALA A 133 -14.81 -5.24 9.55
N ARG A 134 -14.86 -6.29 10.37
CA ARG A 134 -15.20 -6.17 11.79
C ARG A 134 -14.15 -5.36 12.55
N LEU A 135 -12.87 -5.67 12.38
CA LEU A 135 -11.77 -4.95 13.03
C LEU A 135 -11.79 -3.46 12.65
N VAL A 136 -12.01 -3.16 11.37
CA VAL A 136 -12.22 -1.80 10.89
C VAL A 136 -13.35 -1.10 11.64
N GLY A 137 -14.51 -1.76 11.78
CA GLY A 137 -15.64 -1.20 12.51
C GLY A 137 -15.28 -0.89 13.97
N GLU A 138 -14.63 -1.82 14.66
CA GLU A 138 -14.18 -1.64 16.05
C GLU A 138 -13.18 -0.48 16.19
N LEU A 139 -12.25 -0.32 15.23
CA LEU A 139 -11.33 0.82 15.18
C LEU A 139 -12.06 2.15 14.96
N ARG A 140 -13.04 2.19 14.04
CA ARG A 140 -13.83 3.40 13.77
C ARG A 140 -14.72 3.78 14.95
N GLU A 141 -15.27 2.80 15.66
CA GLU A 141 -16.01 3.05 16.91
C GLU A 141 -15.10 3.65 17.98
N LEU A 142 -13.89 3.11 18.17
CA LEU A 142 -12.91 3.67 19.10
C LEU A 142 -12.53 5.10 18.73
N LEU A 143 -12.22 5.36 17.45
CA LEU A 143 -11.87 6.69 16.94
C LEU A 143 -13.05 7.69 16.98
N ALA A 144 -14.29 7.19 17.08
CA ALA A 144 -15.48 8.03 17.23
C ALA A 144 -15.76 8.41 18.69
N LEU A 145 -15.11 7.74 19.65
CA LEU A 145 -15.05 8.23 21.03
C LEU A 145 -14.14 9.47 21.00
N ASP A 146 -14.64 10.61 21.48
CA ASP A 146 -13.93 11.91 21.53
C ASP A 146 -12.81 11.89 22.59
N LEU A 147 -11.89 10.94 22.44
CA LEU A 147 -10.78 10.65 23.34
C LEU A 147 -9.61 11.57 23.02
N ASP A 148 -8.90 12.02 24.05
CA ASP A 148 -7.63 12.69 23.83
C ASP A 148 -6.51 11.67 23.51
N GLU A 149 -5.31 12.15 23.22
CA GLU A 149 -4.19 11.28 22.85
C GLU A 149 -3.74 10.35 23.99
N SER A 150 -3.90 10.78 25.24
CA SER A 150 -3.55 9.97 26.42
C SER A 150 -4.54 8.83 26.58
N ASP A 151 -5.82 9.10 26.32
CA ASP A 151 -6.88 8.10 26.34
C ASP A 151 -6.73 7.08 25.19
N HIS A 152 -6.32 7.52 23.99
CA HIS A 152 -5.96 6.61 22.89
C HIS A 152 -4.78 5.72 23.26
N ALA A 153 -3.73 6.28 23.88
CA ALA A 153 -2.58 5.52 24.36
C ALA A 153 -2.98 4.46 25.40
N LEU A 154 -3.88 4.81 26.33
CA LEU A 154 -4.42 3.86 27.31
C LEU A 154 -5.24 2.76 26.63
N ALA A 155 -6.12 3.12 25.69
CA ALA A 155 -6.95 2.15 24.99
C ALA A 155 -6.11 1.09 24.25
N VAL A 156 -5.06 1.50 23.54
CA VAL A 156 -4.18 0.55 22.85
C VAL A 156 -3.37 -0.31 23.82
N ALA A 157 -2.94 0.25 24.96
CA ALA A 157 -2.25 -0.51 26.01
C ALA A 157 -3.17 -1.59 26.63
N GLU A 158 -4.43 -1.25 26.92
CA GLU A 158 -5.44 -2.20 27.43
C GLU A 158 -5.78 -3.31 26.41
N LEU A 159 -5.69 -3.00 25.11
CA LEU A 159 -5.80 -3.99 24.03
C LEU A 159 -4.55 -4.88 23.89
N GLY A 160 -3.52 -4.67 24.71
CA GLY A 160 -2.30 -5.47 24.74
C GLY A 160 -1.25 -5.02 23.72
N MET A 161 -1.28 -3.77 23.27
CA MET A 161 -0.20 -3.21 22.45
C MET A 161 1.08 -3.09 23.28
N GLU A 162 2.10 -3.89 22.94
CA GLU A 162 3.39 -3.93 23.64
C GLU A 162 4.43 -2.93 23.09
N VAL A 163 4.14 -2.30 21.95
CA VAL A 163 5.07 -1.44 21.21
C VAL A 163 4.39 -0.12 20.87
N ASP A 164 5.09 0.99 21.08
CA ASP A 164 4.61 2.31 20.67
C ASP A 164 4.39 2.38 19.15
N PRO A 165 3.42 3.18 18.68
CA PRO A 165 3.27 3.47 17.27
C PRO A 165 4.59 3.95 16.63
N PRO A 166 4.85 3.59 15.36
CA PRO A 166 6.04 4.07 14.66
C PRO A 166 6.00 5.61 14.54
N ALA A 167 7.12 6.27 14.85
CA ALA A 167 7.25 7.70 14.59
C ALA A 167 7.03 8.01 13.10
N PRO A 168 6.37 9.13 12.73
CA PRO A 168 5.97 10.25 13.59
C PRO A 168 4.55 10.17 14.15
N TYR A 169 3.89 9.01 14.10
CA TYR A 169 2.47 8.90 14.43
C TYR A 169 2.24 8.87 15.95
N SER A 170 1.23 9.61 16.40
CA SER A 170 0.63 9.41 17.72
C SER A 170 -0.31 8.19 17.70
N PRO A 171 -0.63 7.56 18.85
CA PRO A 171 -1.60 6.47 18.92
C PRO A 171 -2.89 6.68 18.12
N GLY A 172 -3.58 7.80 18.28
CA GLY A 172 -4.80 8.11 17.53
C GLY A 172 -4.55 8.25 16.02
N ALA A 173 -3.46 8.92 15.63
CA ALA A 173 -3.07 9.07 14.23
C ALA A 173 -2.70 7.72 13.59
N TRP A 174 -2.04 6.83 14.34
CA TRP A 174 -1.69 5.51 13.88
C TRP A 174 -2.92 4.61 13.73
N LEU A 175 -3.85 4.61 14.68
CA LEU A 175 -5.12 3.88 14.56
C LEU A 175 -5.93 4.35 13.34
N THR A 176 -5.94 5.65 13.06
CA THR A 176 -6.55 6.22 11.86
C THR A 176 -5.90 5.67 10.60
N LEU A 177 -4.56 5.69 10.52
CA LEU A 177 -3.80 5.13 9.41
C LEU A 177 -4.08 3.64 9.20
N VAL A 178 -4.14 2.85 10.29
CA VAL A 178 -4.44 1.42 10.23
C VAL A 178 -5.86 1.18 9.72
N ALA A 179 -6.86 1.90 10.23
CA ALA A 179 -8.24 1.79 9.75
C ALA A 179 -8.36 2.13 8.26
N GLU A 180 -7.71 3.20 7.80
CA GLU A 180 -7.68 3.60 6.39
C GLU A 180 -6.99 2.55 5.50
N ARG A 181 -5.91 1.92 5.99
CA ARG A 181 -5.21 0.84 5.27
C ARG A 181 -6.11 -0.39 5.13
N LEU A 182 -6.83 -0.77 6.18
CA LEU A 182 -7.71 -1.93 6.19
C LEU A 182 -9.02 -1.71 5.40
N GLU A 183 -9.51 -0.47 5.32
CA GLU A 183 -10.72 -0.08 4.59
C GLU A 183 -10.51 0.07 3.10
N SER A 184 -9.31 0.49 2.69
CA SER A 184 -9.01 0.76 1.29
C SER A 184 -9.29 -0.51 0.48
N PRO A 185 -10.27 -0.48 -0.46
CA PRO A 185 -10.54 -1.63 -1.29
C PRO A 185 -9.26 -1.95 -2.05
N ARG A 186 -8.68 -3.12 -1.78
CA ARG A 186 -7.82 -3.74 -2.80
C ARG A 186 -8.71 -3.92 -4.01
N ALA A 187 -8.25 -3.57 -5.20
CA ALA A 187 -8.97 -3.69 -6.47
C ALA A 187 -9.25 -5.17 -6.87
N ASP A 188 -9.60 -5.99 -5.89
CA ASP A 188 -9.89 -7.42 -5.94
C ASP A 188 -11.40 -7.66 -5.73
N ALA A 189 -12.16 -6.62 -5.39
CA ALA A 189 -13.61 -6.67 -5.33
C ALA A 189 -14.20 -6.34 -6.71
N ASP A 190 -14.45 -7.41 -7.47
CA ASP A 190 -15.48 -7.48 -8.51
C ASP A 190 -15.17 -6.79 -9.86
N TYR A 191 -14.32 -7.42 -10.67
CA TYR A 191 -14.50 -7.36 -12.14
C TYR A 191 -15.36 -8.55 -12.58
N GLY A 192 -16.65 -8.48 -12.27
CA GLY A 192 -17.64 -9.24 -13.05
C GLY A 192 -17.66 -8.71 -14.49
N PRO A 193 -17.82 -9.55 -15.52
CA PRO A 193 -17.91 -9.06 -16.89
C PRO A 193 -19.09 -8.09 -16.98
N ASP A 194 -18.79 -6.85 -17.36
CA ASP A 194 -19.77 -5.84 -17.72
C ASP A 194 -20.62 -6.40 -18.88
N THR A 195 -21.75 -7.01 -18.55
CA THR A 195 -22.77 -7.37 -19.54
C THR A 195 -23.45 -6.08 -19.95
N ALA A 196 -22.79 -5.33 -20.83
CA ALA A 196 -23.44 -4.33 -21.64
C ALA A 196 -24.54 -5.02 -22.47
N GLN A 197 -25.78 -4.66 -22.19
CA GLN A 197 -26.94 -4.97 -23.01
C GLN A 197 -27.35 -3.72 -23.78
#